data_AF-Q5ZEZ3-F1
#
_entry.id   AF-Q5ZEZ3-F1
#
_cell.length_a   1.000
_cell.length_b   1.000
_cell.length_c   1.000
_cell.angle_alpha   90.00
_cell.angle_beta   90.00
_cell.angle_gamma   90.00
#
_symmetry.space_group_name_H-M   'P 1'
#
loop_
_entity.id
_entity.type
_entity.pdbx_description
1 polymer ?
#
loop_
_entity_poly.entity_id
_entity_poly.type
_entity_poly.pdbx_seq_one_letter_code
_entity_poly.pdbx_strand_id
1 'polypeptide(L)'
;YVREVKASEKPVSPKSGTLKSPPKGFDTTAINKSYYNVVLQNILETENEYSKELQTVLSTYLRPLQTSEKLSSANISYLMGNLEEI
;
A
#
# COMPACT_ATOMS: atom_id res chain seq x y z
N TYR A 1 -19.48 -25.90 12.81
CA TYR A 1 -19.31 -26.53 11.48
C TYR A 1 -18.88 -25.46 10.49
N VAL A 2 -17.59 -25.42 10.17
CA VAL A 2 -17.06 -24.54 9.11
C VAL A 2 -17.14 -25.33 7.81
N ARG A 3 -17.85 -24.81 6.80
CA ARG A 3 -17.87 -25.39 5.45
C ARG A 3 -16.69 -24.80 4.68
N GLU A 4 -15.75 -25.65 4.26
CA GLU A 4 -14.65 -25.26 3.37
C GLU A 4 -15.20 -24.80 2.02
N VAL A 5 -14.87 -23.58 1.62
CA VAL A 5 -15.15 -23.07 0.27
C VAL A 5 -14.05 -23.62 -0.64
N LYS A 6 -14.41 -24.53 -1.56
CA LYS A 6 -13.50 -24.97 -2.63
C LYS A 6 -13.15 -23.77 -3.51
N ALA A 7 -11.90 -23.33 -3.46
CA ALA A 7 -11.35 -22.40 -4.45
C ALA A 7 -11.23 -23.11 -5.80
N SER A 8 -12.33 -23.13 -6.56
CA SER A 8 -12.32 -23.45 -7.99
C SER A 8 -12.32 -22.14 -8.78
N GLU A 9 -11.21 -21.41 -8.72
CA GLU A 9 -10.90 -20.44 -9.77
C GLU A 9 -9.84 -21.06 -10.67
N LYS A 10 -10.29 -21.55 -11.83
CA LYS A 10 -9.36 -21.87 -12.91
C LYS A 10 -8.53 -20.62 -13.19
N PRO A 11 -7.21 -20.72 -13.37
CA PRO A 11 -6.44 -19.60 -13.89
C PRO A 11 -7.03 -19.21 -15.25
N VAL A 12 -7.46 -17.97 -15.40
CA VAL A 12 -7.86 -17.40 -16.70
C VAL A 12 -6.60 -17.17 -17.53
N SER A 13 -6.02 -18.25 -18.04
CA SER A 13 -4.96 -18.17 -19.04
C SER A 13 -5.54 -17.54 -20.32
N PRO A 14 -4.88 -16.52 -20.89
CA PRO A 14 -5.29 -16.00 -22.20
C PRO A 14 -5.15 -17.13 -23.23
N LYS A 15 -6.24 -17.45 -23.93
CA LYS A 15 -6.21 -18.47 -24.99
C LYS A 15 -5.27 -18.04 -26.10
N SER A 16 -4.27 -18.88 -26.37
CA SER A 16 -3.39 -18.82 -27.52
C SER A 16 -4.20 -18.86 -28.82
N GLY A 17 -4.27 -17.74 -29.53
CA GLY A 17 -4.89 -17.61 -30.85
C GLY A 17 -3.87 -17.14 -31.89
N THR A 18 -3.55 -18.02 -32.84
CA THR A 18 -2.91 -17.76 -34.14
C THR A 18 -1.53 -17.08 -34.18
N LEU A 19 -0.49 -17.92 -34.22
CA LEU A 19 0.67 -17.87 -35.13
C LEU A 19 1.00 -16.50 -35.78
N LYS A 20 1.72 -15.66 -35.04
CA LYS A 20 2.99 -15.08 -35.51
C LYS A 20 3.96 -15.17 -34.36
N SER A 21 5.05 -15.90 -34.53
CA SER A 21 6.14 -15.97 -33.56
C SER A 21 6.51 -14.54 -33.11
N PRO A 22 6.62 -14.27 -31.80
CA PRO A 22 7.17 -13.01 -31.33
C PRO A 22 8.52 -12.75 -32.01
N PRO A 23 8.84 -11.51 -32.43
CA PRO A 23 10.18 -11.18 -32.91
C PRO A 23 11.19 -11.67 -31.89
N LYS A 24 12.06 -12.61 -32.28
CA LYS A 24 13.17 -13.09 -31.45
C LYS A 24 14.08 -11.91 -31.16
N GLY A 25 13.93 -11.30 -29.99
CA GLY A 25 14.72 -10.12 -29.60
C GLY A 25 14.00 -9.11 -28.73
N PHE A 26 12.72 -9.33 -28.35
CA PHE A 26 12.13 -8.49 -27.31
C PHE A 26 12.61 -8.99 -25.94
N ASP A 27 13.58 -8.27 -25.36
CA ASP A 27 14.11 -8.52 -24.02
C ASP A 27 13.01 -8.33 -22.96
N THR A 28 12.22 -9.38 -22.77
CA THR A 28 11.18 -9.47 -21.74
C THR A 28 11.73 -9.14 -20.34
N THR A 29 13.02 -9.43 -20.10
CA THR A 29 13.77 -9.06 -18.90
C THR A 29 13.83 -7.55 -18.67
N ALA A 30 14.02 -6.75 -19.73
CA ALA A 30 14.10 -5.29 -19.62
C ALA A 30 12.75 -4.68 -19.22
N ILE A 31 11.65 -5.25 -19.71
CA ILE A 31 10.28 -4.80 -19.43
C ILE A 31 9.85 -5.21 -18.03
N ASN A 32 10.17 -6.44 -17.61
CA ASN A 32 9.91 -6.90 -16.25
C ASN A 32 10.67 -6.04 -15.22
N LYS A 33 11.92 -5.68 -15.51
CA LYS A 33 12.72 -4.80 -14.65
C LYS A 33 12.16 -3.37 -14.61
N SER A 34 11.70 -2.85 -15.74
CA SER A 34 11.07 -1.53 -15.82
C SER A 34 9.76 -1.47 -15.03
N TYR A 35 8.88 -2.45 -15.20
CA TYR A 35 7.61 -2.52 -14.47
C TYR A 35 7.82 -2.67 -12.96
N TYR A 36 8.76 -3.53 -12.54
CA TYR A 36 9.14 -3.66 -11.14
C TYR A 36 9.55 -2.31 -10.53
N ASN A 37 10.42 -1.56 -11.22
CA ASN A 37 10.87 -0.26 -10.73
C ASN A 37 9.73 0.75 -10.62
N VAL A 38 8.81 0.80 -11.58
CA VAL A 38 7.65 1.70 -11.55
C VAL A 38 6.73 1.36 -10.37
N VAL A 39 6.42 0.09 -10.17
CA VAL A 39 5.58 -0.34 -9.03
C VAL A 39 6.26 -0.02 -7.70
N LEU A 40 7.56 -0.30 -7.58
CA LEU A 40 8.32 0.02 -6.39
C LEU A 40 8.30 1.53 -6.11
N GLN A 41 8.51 2.35 -7.14
CA GLN A 41 8.47 3.80 -7.00
C GLN A 41 7.08 4.29 -6.54
N ASN A 42 6.00 3.76 -7.13
CA ASN A 42 4.63 4.10 -6.72
C ASN A 42 4.36 3.74 -5.26
N ILE A 43 4.81 2.56 -4.80
CA ILE A 43 4.68 2.15 -3.40
C ILE A 43 5.46 3.13 -2.51
N LEU A 44 6.73 3.39 -2.83
CA LEU A 44 7.56 4.29 -2.02
C LEU A 44 6.99 5.71 -1.95
N GLU A 45 6.45 6.25 -3.04
CA GLU A 45 5.81 7.56 -3.06
C GLU A 45 4.56 7.58 -2.21
N THR A 46 3.70 6.55 -2.34
CA THR A 46 2.47 6.42 -1.56
C THR A 46 2.78 6.30 -0.06
N GLU A 47 3.73 5.44 0.32
CA GLU A 47 4.16 5.25 1.71
C GLU A 47 4.78 6.52 2.29
N ASN A 48 5.56 7.26 1.50
CA ASN A 48 6.18 8.50 1.93
C ASN A 48 5.16 9.62 2.12
N GLU A 49 4.17 9.73 1.25
CA GLU A 49 3.08 10.70 1.39
C GLU A 49 2.22 10.37 2.61
N TYR A 50 1.83 9.11 2.77
CA TYR A 50 1.10 8.63 3.95
C TYR A 50 1.86 8.93 5.26
N SER A 51 3.16 8.62 5.30
CA SER A 51 4.02 8.89 6.45
C SER A 51 4.10 10.39 6.77
N LYS A 52 4.18 11.24 5.74
CA LYS A 52 4.19 12.70 5.93
C LYS A 52 2.88 13.20 6.51
N GLU A 53 1.75 12.74 5.99
CA GLU A 53 0.44 13.14 6.52
C GLU A 53 0.28 12.72 7.99
N LEU A 54 0.67 11.49 8.34
CA LEU A 54 0.67 11.03 9.73
C LEU A 54 1.53 11.91 10.63
N GLN A 55 2.77 12.21 10.20
CA GLN A 55 3.66 13.10 10.96
C GLN A 55 3.08 14.51 11.09
N THR A 56 2.43 15.05 10.07
CA THR A 56 1.74 16.34 10.14
C THR A 56 0.60 16.29 11.15
N VAL A 57 -0.25 15.26 11.13
CA VAL A 57 -1.35 15.08 12.10
C VAL A 57 -0.82 15.06 13.53
N LEU A 58 0.19 14.22 13.80
CA LEU A 58 0.82 14.10 15.11
C LEU A 58 1.44 15.40 15.59
N SER A 59 2.30 16.00 14.78
CA SER A 59 3.13 17.13 15.20
C SER A 59 2.39 18.46 15.23
N THR A 60 1.47 18.68 14.29
CA THR A 60 0.81 19.99 14.11
C THR A 60 -0.50 20.08 14.87
N TYR A 61 -1.20 18.96 15.08
CA TYR A 61 -2.51 18.97 15.72
C TYR A 61 -2.50 18.25 17.06
N LEU A 62 -2.04 17.00 17.11
CA LEU A 62 -2.20 16.19 18.31
C LEU A 62 -1.26 16.59 19.46
N ARG A 63 0.02 16.85 19.20
CA ARG A 63 0.96 17.34 20.23
C ARG A 63 0.52 18.70 20.81
N PRO A 64 0.18 19.72 20.02
CA PRO A 64 -0.34 20.98 20.57
C PRO A 64 -1.63 20.77 21.36
N LEU A 65 -2.53 19.91 20.89
CA LEU A 65 -3.78 19.62 21.58
C LEU A 65 -3.53 18.98 22.95
N GLN A 66 -2.59 18.04 23.05
CA GLN A 66 -2.16 17.43 24.31
C GLN A 66 -1.62 18.49 25.29
N THR A 67 -0.81 19.44 24.81
CA THR A 67 -0.26 20.51 25.66
C THR A 67 -1.28 21.59 26.03
N SER A 68 -2.38 21.70 25.30
CA SER A 68 -3.40 22.74 25.53
C SER A 68 -4.32 22.47 26.74
N GLU A 69 -4.22 21.29 27.36
CA GLU A 69 -5.06 20.80 28.48
C GLU A 69 -6.58 20.90 28.26
N LYS A 70 -7.04 21.13 27.02
CA LYS A 70 -8.46 21.28 26.68
C LYS A 70 -9.26 19.97 26.74
N LEU A 71 -8.55 18.84 26.70
CA LEU A 71 -9.14 17.51 26.75
C LEU A 71 -8.48 16.72 27.87
N SER A 72 -9.23 15.80 28.49
CA SER A 72 -8.66 14.87 29.47
C SER A 72 -7.59 14.00 28.81
N SER A 73 -6.61 13.55 29.61
CA SER A 73 -5.55 12.67 29.12
C SER A 73 -6.11 11.38 28.49
N ALA A 74 -7.18 10.82 29.03
CA ALA A 74 -7.84 9.63 28.45
C ALA A 74 -8.39 9.89 27.05
N ASN A 75 -9.00 11.07 26.81
CA ASN A 75 -9.52 11.43 25.50
C ASN A 75 -8.40 11.69 24.49
N ILE A 76 -7.29 12.29 24.93
CA ILE A 76 -6.09 12.45 24.10
C ILE A 76 -5.51 11.08 23.71
N SER A 77 -5.35 10.16 24.67
CA SER A 77 -4.85 8.81 24.38
C SER A 77 -5.77 8.04 23.42
N TYR A 78 -7.09 8.19 23.55
CA TYR A 78 -8.03 7.59 22.60
C TYR A 78 -7.90 8.16 21.19
N LEU A 79 -7.68 9.47 21.07
CA LEU A 79 -7.49 10.15 19.78
C LEU A 79 -6.12 9.82 19.15
N MET A 80 -5.08 9.68 19.97
CA MET A 80 -3.74 9.26 19.55
C MET A 80 -3.71 7.80 19.13
N GLY A 81 -4.52 6.93 19.76
CA GLY A 81 -4.65 5.53 19.38
C GLY A 81 -3.30 4.83 19.24
N ASN A 82 -3.10 4.19 18.09
CA ASN A 82 -1.85 3.54 17.70
C ASN A 82 -1.00 4.40 16.74
N LEU A 83 -1.32 5.68 16.60
CA LEU A 83 -0.73 6.53 15.55
C LEU A 83 0.75 6.85 15.82
N GLU A 84 1.23 6.70 17.05
CA GLU A 84 2.66 6.84 17.38
C GLU A 84 3.48 5.57 17.11
N GLU A 85 2.82 4.42 16.96
CA GLU A 85 3.48 3.13 16.75
C GLU A 85 3.64 2.78 15.26
N ILE A 86 2.85 3.41 14.40
CA ILE A 86 2.89 3.29 12.93
C ILE A 86 3.97 4.22 12.36
#